data_AF-A0A975B569-F1
#
_entry.id   AF-A0A975B569-F1
#
_cell.length_a   1.000
_cell.length_b   1.000
_cell.length_c   1.000
_cell.angle_alpha   90.00
_cell.angle_beta   90.00
_cell.angle_gamma   90.00
#
_symmetry.space_group_name_H-M   'P 1'
#
loop_
_entity.id
_entity.type
_entity.pdbx_description
1 polymer ?
#
loop_
_entity_poly.entity_id
_entity_poly.type
_entity_poly.pdbx_seq_one_letter_code
_entity_poly.pdbx_strand_id
1 'polypeptide(L)'
;MEDLNLDTDNALDITEELKYMVGNRFQWARNVLNMSRQKLVEHDHFKQIFGCYSIYKIKEIENGFFGKRNVRGELFKFLNGMARFFNVSPKCFIDPVLSRKKFAEIIQKGAKQKYAIFEIPVNEYKILKRTKNIRKRQMKKLLKIPLMQTGVTHLISVYFTADRKNWQI
;
A
#
# COMPACT_ATOMS: atom_id res chain seq x y z
N MET A 1 6.86 -11.33 -2.18
CA MET A 1 6.31 -10.81 -3.45
C MET A 1 7.45 -10.96 -4.45
N GLU A 2 7.31 -11.79 -5.47
CA GLU A 2 8.34 -11.94 -6.51
C GLU A 2 8.49 -10.59 -7.22
N ASP A 3 9.68 -10.01 -7.17
CA ASP A 3 10.02 -8.86 -8.01
C ASP A 3 9.97 -9.31 -9.47
N LEU A 4 9.52 -8.40 -10.35
CA LEU A 4 9.54 -8.65 -11.78
C LEU A 4 11.01 -8.66 -12.27
N ASN A 5 11.72 -9.79 -12.09
CA ASN A 5 12.97 -10.06 -12.81
C ASN A 5 12.58 -10.42 -14.23
N LEU A 6 12.48 -9.39 -15.07
CA LEU A 6 12.52 -9.58 -16.51
C LEU A 6 13.97 -9.77 -16.88
N ASP A 7 14.38 -11.03 -16.96
CA ASP A 7 15.65 -11.40 -17.58
C ASP A 7 15.78 -10.65 -18.91
N THR A 8 16.97 -10.08 -19.09
CA THR A 8 17.35 -9.03 -20.02
C THR A 8 17.23 -9.39 -21.51
N ASP A 9 16.78 -10.60 -21.84
CA ASP A 9 16.81 -11.13 -23.20
C ASP A 9 15.42 -11.21 -23.87
N ASN A 10 14.33 -11.03 -23.11
CA ASN A 10 13.01 -10.69 -23.68
C ASN A 10 12.76 -9.21 -23.43
N ALA A 11 13.25 -8.36 -24.34
CA ALA A 11 12.81 -6.97 -24.39
C ALA A 11 11.28 -6.98 -24.52
N LEU A 12 10.59 -6.67 -23.43
CA LEU A 12 9.17 -6.35 -23.47
C LEU A 12 9.07 -5.11 -24.36
N ASP A 13 8.81 -5.31 -25.65
CA ASP A 13 8.59 -4.21 -26.58
C ASP A 13 7.46 -3.38 -26.01
N ILE A 14 7.77 -2.14 -25.64
CA ILE A 14 6.78 -1.25 -25.03
C ILE A 14 5.95 -0.70 -26.16
N THR A 15 4.95 -1.49 -26.54
CA THR A 15 3.95 -1.11 -27.52
C THR A 15 3.01 -0.05 -26.94
N GLU A 16 2.37 0.72 -27.81
CA GLU A 16 1.28 1.62 -27.40
C GLU A 16 0.16 0.82 -26.70
N GLU A 17 -0.15 -0.37 -27.20
CA GLU A 17 -1.16 -1.27 -26.63
C GLU A 17 -0.85 -1.63 -25.17
N LEU A 18 0.40 -1.96 -24.87
CA LEU A 18 0.82 -2.26 -23.50
C LEU A 18 0.58 -1.05 -22.58
N LYS A 19 0.96 0.14 -23.02
CA LYS A 19 0.77 1.37 -22.22
C LYS A 19 -0.71 1.65 -21.96
N TYR A 20 -1.55 1.51 -22.98
CA TYR A 20 -3.01 1.65 -22.85
C TYR A 20 -3.60 0.58 -21.94
N MET A 21 -3.13 -0.67 -22.03
CA MET A 21 -3.57 -1.75 -21.14
C MET A 21 -3.28 -1.41 -19.69
N VAL A 22 -2.04 -0.98 -19.39
CA VAL A 22 -1.65 -0.60 -18.02
C VAL A 22 -2.49 0.58 -17.52
N GLY A 23 -2.70 1.61 -18.35
CA GLY A 23 -3.54 2.77 -18.01
C GLY A 23 -5.00 2.38 -17.69
N ASN A 24 -5.60 1.54 -18.53
CA ASN A 24 -6.96 1.03 -18.33
C ASN A 24 -7.06 0.18 -17.07
N ARG A 25 -6.11 -0.73 -16.83
CA ARG A 25 -6.09 -1.58 -15.63
C ARG A 25 -5.91 -0.76 -14.36
N PHE A 26 -5.13 0.32 -14.42
CA PHE A 26 -5.03 1.26 -13.32
C PHE A 26 -6.35 1.98 -13.03
N GLN A 27 -7.01 2.50 -14.07
CA GLN A 27 -8.31 3.11 -13.92
C GLN A 27 -9.32 2.13 -13.31
N TRP A 28 -9.31 0.87 -13.76
CA TRP A 28 -10.16 -0.18 -13.20
C TRP A 28 -9.86 -0.43 -11.73
N ALA A 29 -8.60 -0.58 -11.35
CA ALA A 29 -8.21 -0.81 -9.96
C ALA A 29 -8.66 0.33 -9.04
N ARG A 30 -8.52 1.59 -9.50
CA ARG A 30 -9.00 2.77 -8.79
C ARG A 30 -10.53 2.75 -8.62
N ASN A 31 -11.27 2.39 -9.67
CA ASN A 31 -12.72 2.30 -9.62
C ASN A 31 -13.22 1.15 -8.73
N VAL A 32 -12.50 0.01 -8.70
CA VAL A 32 -12.80 -1.13 -7.81
C VAL A 32 -12.72 -0.71 -6.33
N LEU A 33 -11.82 0.22 -5.98
CA LEU A 33 -11.71 0.78 -4.64
C LEU A 33 -12.58 2.03 -4.41
N ASN A 34 -13.43 2.41 -5.37
CA ASN A 34 -14.26 3.62 -5.32
C ASN A 34 -13.47 4.90 -5.00
N MET A 35 -12.23 5.00 -5.50
CA MET A 35 -11.38 6.16 -5.30
C MET A 35 -11.51 7.12 -6.48
N SER A 36 -11.76 8.41 -6.23
CA SER A 36 -11.59 9.44 -7.26
C SER A 36 -10.09 9.70 -7.48
N ARG A 37 -9.73 10.39 -8.58
CA ARG A 37 -8.33 10.81 -8.79
C ARG A 37 -7.83 11.70 -7.65
N GLN A 38 -8.68 12.62 -7.16
CA GLN A 38 -8.40 13.47 -6.00
C GLN A 38 -8.09 12.63 -4.76
N LYS A 39 -8.98 11.69 -4.40
CA LYS A 39 -8.78 10.83 -3.24
C LYS A 39 -7.50 10.00 -3.35
N LEU A 40 -7.15 9.55 -4.56
CA LEU A 40 -5.95 8.76 -4.77
C LEU A 40 -4.67 9.58 -4.53
N VAL A 41 -4.58 10.80 -5.07
CA VAL A 41 -3.40 11.66 -4.86
C VAL A 41 -3.27 12.15 -3.42
N GLU A 42 -4.38 12.24 -2.69
CA GLU A 42 -4.40 12.59 -1.27
C GLU A 42 -4.02 11.41 -0.36
N HIS A 43 -4.15 10.17 -0.83
CA HIS A 43 -3.91 8.96 -0.05
C HIS A 43 -2.43 8.84 0.37
N ASP A 44 -2.15 8.84 1.67
CA ASP A 44 -0.77 8.91 2.20
C ASP A 44 0.14 7.79 1.70
N HIS A 45 -0.34 6.55 1.71
CA HIS A 45 0.46 5.45 1.16
C HIS A 45 0.67 5.56 -0.36
N PHE A 46 -0.27 6.13 -1.11
CA PHE A 46 -0.05 6.39 -2.53
C PHE A 46 1.09 7.42 -2.70
N LYS A 47 1.09 8.50 -1.89
CA LYS A 47 2.17 9.49 -1.85
C LYS A 47 3.53 8.89 -1.45
N GLN A 48 3.55 7.94 -0.52
CA GLN A 48 4.80 7.27 -0.13
C GLN A 48 5.43 6.47 -1.27
N ILE A 49 4.60 5.85 -2.12
CA ILE A 49 5.08 5.03 -3.24
C ILE A 49 5.43 5.90 -4.46
N PHE A 50 4.53 6.82 -4.82
CA PHE A 50 4.61 7.56 -6.08
C PHE A 50 5.10 9.01 -5.92
N GLY A 51 5.27 9.49 -4.68
CA GLY A 51 5.60 10.88 -4.40
C GLY A 51 4.43 11.82 -4.67
N CYS A 52 4.74 13.04 -5.11
CA CYS A 52 3.78 14.11 -5.35
C CYS A 52 3.12 14.02 -6.74
N TYR A 53 2.56 12.86 -7.10
CA TYR A 53 1.80 12.73 -8.36
C TYR A 53 0.59 13.66 -8.33
N SER A 54 0.45 14.49 -9.36
CA SER A 54 -0.72 15.35 -9.53
C SER A 54 -1.87 14.59 -10.17
N ILE A 55 -3.09 15.13 -10.05
CA ILE A 55 -4.29 14.60 -10.74
C ILE A 55 -4.04 14.52 -12.25
N TYR A 56 -3.32 15.49 -12.80
CA TYR A 56 -2.96 15.52 -14.22
C TYR A 56 -2.07 14.32 -14.58
N LYS A 57 -1.04 14.03 -13.79
CA LYS A 57 -0.19 12.86 -14.01
C LYS A 57 -0.96 11.54 -13.91
N ILE A 58 -1.93 11.45 -12.99
CA ILE A 58 -2.85 10.30 -12.93
C ILE A 58 -3.66 10.16 -14.22
N LYS A 59 -4.20 11.26 -14.75
CA LYS A 59 -4.96 11.28 -16.01
C LYS A 59 -4.08 10.89 -17.21
N GLU A 60 -2.84 11.37 -17.27
CA GLU A 60 -1.87 10.98 -18.29
C GLU A 60 -1.64 9.46 -18.30
N ILE A 61 -1.40 8.88 -17.12
CA ILE A 61 -1.14 7.45 -16.98
C ILE A 61 -2.37 6.61 -17.33
N GLU A 62 -3.58 7.02 -16.90
CA GLU A 62 -4.82 6.35 -17.30
C GLU A 62 -5.02 6.36 -18.82
N ASN A 63 -4.49 7.37 -19.51
CA ASN A 63 -4.48 7.48 -20.97
C ASN A 63 -3.26 6.82 -21.64
N GLY A 64 -2.45 6.05 -20.90
CA GLY A 64 -1.27 5.35 -21.44
C GLY A 64 -0.05 6.23 -21.67
N PHE A 65 0.00 7.45 -21.13
CA PHE A 65 1.15 8.35 -21.31
C PHE A 65 2.19 8.17 -20.19
N PHE A 66 3.33 7.61 -20.56
CA PHE A 66 4.55 7.47 -19.75
C PHE A 66 5.66 8.24 -20.48
N GLY A 67 6.43 9.09 -19.78
CA GLY A 67 7.20 10.20 -20.37
C GLY A 67 8.10 9.84 -21.57
N LYS A 68 8.34 10.82 -22.45
CA LYS A 68 8.92 10.61 -23.79
C LYS A 68 10.35 10.05 -23.82
N ARG A 69 11.19 10.33 -22.81
CA ARG A 69 12.63 10.02 -22.84
C ARG A 69 12.99 8.67 -22.20
N ASN A 70 12.19 8.18 -21.25
CA ASN A 70 12.45 6.91 -20.55
C ASN A 70 11.13 6.19 -20.23
N VAL A 71 10.35 5.90 -21.28
CA VAL A 71 9.06 5.21 -21.18
C VAL A 71 9.20 3.90 -20.39
N ARG A 72 10.25 3.12 -20.68
CA ARG A 72 10.55 1.86 -19.99
C ARG A 72 10.69 2.06 -18.50
N GLY A 73 11.64 2.87 -18.07
CA GLY A 73 11.89 3.11 -16.64
C GLY A 73 10.64 3.64 -15.92
N GLU A 74 9.90 4.57 -16.53
CA GLU A 74 8.66 5.10 -15.95
C GLU A 74 7.57 4.03 -15.81
N LEU A 75 7.35 3.21 -16.85
CA LEU A 75 6.37 2.14 -16.85
C LEU A 75 6.70 1.07 -15.80
N PHE A 76 7.95 0.64 -15.72
CA PHE A 76 8.41 -0.33 -14.72
C PHE A 76 8.26 0.18 -13.29
N LYS A 77 8.71 1.41 -13.04
CA LYS A 77 8.54 2.05 -11.74
C LYS A 77 7.05 2.15 -11.38
N PHE A 78 6.21 2.48 -12.36
CA PHE A 78 4.77 2.57 -12.15
C PHE A 78 4.14 1.21 -11.80
N LEU A 79 4.40 0.16 -12.59
CA LEU A 79 3.89 -1.20 -12.35
C LEU A 79 4.30 -1.74 -10.97
N ASN A 80 5.57 -1.56 -10.58
CA ASN A 80 6.06 -1.98 -9.27
C ASN A 80 5.41 -1.17 -8.14
N GLY A 81 5.22 0.13 -8.33
CA GLY A 81 4.49 0.97 -7.39
C GLY A 81 3.04 0.52 -7.23
N MET A 82 2.37 0.15 -8.32
CA MET A 82 1.00 -0.35 -8.30
C MET A 82 0.89 -1.67 -7.56
N ALA A 83 1.78 -2.62 -7.88
CA ALA A 83 1.88 -3.91 -7.20
C ALA A 83 1.98 -3.74 -5.68
N ARG A 84 2.83 -2.81 -5.22
CA ARG A 84 2.94 -2.45 -3.80
C ARG A 84 1.69 -1.79 -3.25
N PHE A 85 1.11 -0.83 -3.97
CA PHE A 85 -0.06 -0.10 -3.49
C PHE A 85 -1.29 -1.01 -3.33
N PHE A 86 -1.53 -1.90 -4.29
CA PHE A 86 -2.67 -2.82 -4.27
C PHE A 86 -2.34 -4.17 -3.60
N ASN A 87 -1.08 -4.43 -3.24
CA ASN A 87 -0.59 -5.70 -2.72
C ASN A 87 -0.90 -6.89 -3.66
N VAL A 88 -0.54 -6.75 -4.93
CA VAL A 88 -0.77 -7.74 -6.00
C VAL A 88 0.49 -7.91 -6.86
N SER A 89 0.54 -8.95 -7.70
CA SER A 89 1.65 -9.10 -8.66
C SER A 89 1.54 -8.07 -9.79
N PRO A 90 2.65 -7.44 -10.24
CA PRO A 90 2.58 -6.50 -11.36
C PRO A 90 2.07 -7.13 -12.66
N LYS A 91 2.20 -8.46 -12.81
CA LYS A 91 1.67 -9.22 -13.95
C LYS A 91 0.17 -9.01 -14.17
N CYS A 92 -0.62 -8.75 -13.12
CA CYS A 92 -2.06 -8.55 -13.29
C CYS A 92 -2.44 -7.29 -14.08
N PHE A 93 -1.53 -6.32 -14.22
CA PHE A 93 -1.75 -5.10 -14.99
C PHE A 93 -1.38 -5.22 -16.46
N ILE A 94 -0.68 -6.30 -16.85
CA ILE A 94 -0.18 -6.54 -18.21
C ILE A 94 -0.69 -7.86 -18.80
N ASP A 95 -1.48 -8.64 -18.06
CA ASP A 95 -2.07 -9.89 -18.55
C ASP A 95 -3.28 -9.60 -19.46
N PRO A 96 -3.19 -9.89 -20.78
CA PRO A 96 -4.29 -9.66 -21.71
C PRO A 96 -5.46 -10.63 -21.50
N VAL A 97 -5.20 -11.83 -20.95
CA VAL A 97 -6.21 -12.89 -20.77
C VAL A 97 -7.02 -12.66 -19.49
N LEU A 98 -6.55 -11.81 -18.59
CA LEU A 98 -7.19 -11.60 -17.29
C LEU A 98 -8.52 -10.84 -17.43
N SER A 99 -9.64 -11.53 -17.23
CA SER A 99 -10.97 -10.90 -17.31
C SER A 99 -11.15 -9.77 -16.29
N ARG A 100 -12.06 -8.83 -16.58
CA ARG A 100 -12.35 -7.70 -15.68
C ARG A 100 -12.87 -8.14 -14.32
N LYS A 101 -13.70 -9.18 -14.26
CA LYS A 101 -14.24 -9.74 -13.02
C LYS A 101 -13.12 -10.30 -12.14
N LYS A 102 -12.26 -11.16 -12.70
CA LYS A 102 -11.14 -11.77 -11.99
C LYS A 102 -10.12 -10.71 -11.55
N PHE A 103 -9.87 -9.69 -12.38
CA PHE A 103 -9.03 -8.55 -12.00
C PHE A 103 -9.59 -7.80 -10.79
N ALA A 104 -10.90 -7.51 -10.77
CA ALA A 104 -11.53 -6.85 -9.63
C ALA A 104 -11.40 -7.67 -8.33
N GLU A 105 -11.61 -8.99 -8.41
CA GLU A 105 -11.42 -9.91 -7.28
C GLU A 105 -9.99 -9.88 -6.73
N ILE A 106 -8.98 -9.89 -7.62
CA ILE A 106 -7.56 -9.80 -7.25
C ILE A 106 -7.27 -8.47 -6.53
N ILE A 107 -7.73 -7.35 -7.08
CA ILE A 107 -7.51 -6.02 -6.48
C ILE A 107 -8.21 -5.90 -5.13
N GLN A 108 -9.45 -6.36 -5.01
CA GLN A 108 -10.18 -6.36 -3.74
C GLN A 108 -9.49 -7.23 -2.68
N LYS A 109 -9.01 -8.42 -3.08
CA LYS A 109 -8.28 -9.31 -2.19
C LYS A 109 -6.97 -8.67 -1.71
N GLY A 110 -6.20 -8.09 -2.62
CA GLY A 110 -4.94 -7.40 -2.28
C GLY A 110 -5.16 -6.21 -1.34
N ALA A 111 -6.19 -5.40 -1.61
CA ALA A 111 -6.57 -4.30 -0.73
C ALA A 111 -6.99 -4.78 0.66
N LYS A 112 -7.82 -5.83 0.77
CA LYS A 112 -8.21 -6.40 2.07
C LYS A 112 -7.03 -6.95 2.86
N GLN A 113 -6.08 -7.62 2.22
CA GLN A 113 -4.88 -8.15 2.90
C GLN A 113 -3.99 -7.05 3.47
N LYS A 114 -3.90 -5.90 2.78
CA LYS A 114 -3.14 -4.74 3.23
C LYS A 114 -3.78 -4.05 4.44
N TYR A 115 -5.12 -4.04 4.52
CA TYR A 115 -5.88 -3.51 5.65
C TYR A 115 -6.21 -4.57 6.70
N ALA A 116 -5.81 -5.82 6.50
CA ALA A 116 -5.79 -6.86 7.53
C ALA A 116 -4.63 -6.60 8.52
N ILE A 117 -4.56 -5.38 9.03
CA ILE A 117 -3.97 -5.10 10.33
C ILE A 117 -5.01 -5.60 11.32
N PHE A 118 -4.64 -6.60 12.11
CA PHE A 118 -5.40 -7.20 13.20
C PHE A 118 -6.37 -6.20 13.86
N GLU A 119 -7.66 -6.28 13.52
CA GLU A 119 -8.70 -5.93 14.48
C GLU A 119 -8.58 -6.95 15.61
N ILE A 120 -7.69 -6.70 16.57
CA ILE A 120 -7.82 -7.32 17.87
C ILE A 120 -9.14 -6.77 18.41
N PRO A 121 -10.17 -7.59 18.63
CA PRO A 121 -11.41 -7.11 19.20
C PRO A 121 -11.09 -6.44 20.53
N VAL A 122 -11.38 -5.14 20.65
CA VAL A 122 -11.16 -4.34 21.87
C VAL A 122 -12.07 -4.79 23.03
N ASN A 123 -12.84 -5.87 22.85
CA ASN A 123 -13.81 -6.40 23.82
C ASN A 123 -13.20 -7.08 25.05
N GLU A 124 -11.88 -7.23 25.15
CA GLU A 124 -11.22 -7.84 26.33
C GLU A 124 -10.56 -6.86 27.31
N TYR A 125 -10.90 -5.56 27.26
CA TYR A 125 -10.53 -4.68 28.38
C TYR A 125 -11.76 -4.18 29.11
N LYS A 126 -12.01 -4.84 30.25
CA LYS A 126 -12.91 -4.39 31.31
C LYS A 126 -12.39 -3.04 31.81
N ILE A 127 -12.89 -1.92 31.26
CA ILE A 127 -12.60 -0.57 31.75
C ILE A 127 -13.18 -0.45 33.15
N LEU A 128 -12.35 -0.67 34.17
CA LEU A 128 -12.67 -0.26 35.53
C LEU A 128 -12.62 1.26 35.60
N LYS A 129 -13.79 1.86 35.80
CA LYS A 129 -14.02 3.31 35.84
C LYS A 129 -13.35 3.98 37.05
N ARG A 130 -13.11 5.29 36.85
CA ARG A 130 -12.82 6.40 37.81
C ARG A 130 -11.38 6.40 38.35
N THR A 131 -10.62 7.50 38.40
CA THR A 131 -10.98 8.90 38.71
C THR A 131 -9.83 9.89 38.45
N LYS A 132 -10.19 11.14 38.13
CA LYS A 132 -9.56 12.47 38.36
C LYS A 132 -8.05 12.71 38.16
N ASN A 133 -7.76 13.61 37.22
CA ASN A 133 -6.73 14.67 37.19
C ASN A 133 -5.35 14.35 37.80
N ILE A 134 -4.41 13.91 36.95
CA ILE A 134 -2.98 13.92 37.28
C ILE A 134 -2.19 14.54 36.11
N ARG A 135 -1.39 15.58 36.41
CA ARG A 135 -0.46 16.25 35.48
C ARG A 135 0.55 15.23 34.92
N LYS A 136 0.56 15.07 33.59
CA LYS A 136 1.44 14.16 32.86
C LYS A 136 2.90 14.66 32.86
N ARG A 137 3.84 13.85 33.32
CA ARG A 137 5.24 13.84 32.83
C ARG A 137 5.37 12.63 31.91
N GLN A 138 5.63 12.84 30.62
CA GLN A 138 5.94 11.76 29.70
C GLN A 138 7.34 11.24 29.99
N MET A 139 7.49 9.94 30.20
CA MET A 139 8.78 9.26 30.11
C MET A 139 8.81 8.43 28.82
N LYS A 140 9.81 8.68 27.97
CA LYS A 140 10.09 7.84 26.80
C LYS A 140 10.92 6.64 27.27
N LYS A 141 10.35 5.43 27.24
CA LYS A 141 11.13 4.19 27.30
C LYS A 141 10.69 3.29 26.13
N LEU A 142 11.66 2.85 25.33
CA LEU A 142 11.46 1.95 24.21
C LEU A 142 11.42 0.51 24.75
N LEU A 143 10.29 -0.20 24.59
CA LEU A 143 10.23 -1.63 24.87
C LEU A 143 10.57 -2.40 23.58
N LYS A 144 11.61 -3.24 23.61
CA LYS A 144 11.95 -4.15 22.50
C LYS A 144 11.30 -5.50 22.78
N ILE A 145 10.26 -5.86 22.02
CA ILE A 145 9.62 -7.18 22.12
C ILE A 145 10.17 -8.05 20.99
N PRO A 146 10.81 -9.20 21.28
CA PRO A 146 11.27 -10.11 20.23
C PRO A 146 10.09 -10.95 19.72
N LEU A 147 9.72 -10.80 18.46
CA LEU A 147 8.79 -11.69 17.77
C LEU A 147 9.56 -12.93 17.28
N MET A 148 9.59 -13.98 18.10
CA MET A 148 10.15 -15.27 17.69
C MET A 148 9.14 -16.00 16.80
N GLN A 149 9.10 -15.72 15.49
CA GLN A 149 8.60 -16.73 14.55
C GLN A 149 9.03 -16.61 13.09
N THR A 150 9.73 -15.55 12.67
CA THR A 150 10.10 -15.40 11.25
C THR A 150 11.49 -14.81 11.04
N GLY A 151 12.48 -15.00 11.92
CA GLY A 151 13.87 -14.59 11.66
C GLY A 151 14.11 -13.11 11.30
N VAL A 152 13.07 -12.26 11.38
CA VAL A 152 13.06 -10.86 10.97
C VAL A 152 12.60 -10.05 12.18
N THR A 153 13.48 -9.18 12.68
CA THR A 153 13.16 -8.29 13.79
C THR A 153 12.36 -7.09 13.28
N HIS A 154 11.06 -7.06 13.56
CA HIS A 154 10.26 -5.85 13.33
C HIS A 154 10.40 -4.90 14.52
N LEU A 155 10.82 -3.66 14.26
CA LEU A 155 10.83 -2.57 15.23
C LEU A 155 9.42 -1.95 15.28
N ILE A 156 8.68 -2.21 16.35
CA ILE A 156 7.39 -1.57 16.62
C ILE A 156 7.61 -0.48 17.67
N SER A 157 7.32 0.77 17.32
CA SER A 157 7.33 1.89 18.27
C SER A 157 5.99 1.97 18.99
N VAL A 158 5.91 1.43 20.21
CA VAL A 158 4.72 1.50 21.06
C VAL A 158 4.87 2.68 22.04
N TYR A 159 3.86 3.56 22.10
CA TYR A 159 3.83 4.68 23.03
C TYR A 159 3.03 4.31 24.28
N PHE A 160 3.67 4.30 25.46
CA PHE A 160 2.99 4.10 26.73
C PHE A 160 2.77 5.44 27.43
N THR A 161 1.58 5.66 27.98
CA THR A 161 1.33 6.68 28.99
C THR A 161 1.26 6.00 30.35
N ALA A 162 2.33 6.08 31.15
CA ALA A 162 2.36 5.53 32.49
C ALA A 162 1.83 6.53 33.52
N ASP A 163 0.97 6.07 34.43
CA ASP A 163 0.62 6.77 35.67
C ASP A 163 1.47 6.21 36.83
N ARG A 164 2.02 7.07 37.69
CA ARG A 164 3.02 6.71 38.71
C ARG A 164 2.51 5.75 39.78
N LYS A 165 1.20 5.60 39.93
CA LYS A 165 0.61 4.81 41.04
C LYS A 165 0.29 3.36 40.68
N ASN A 166 0.28 2.99 39.40
CA ASN A 166 0.01 1.62 38.96
C ASN A 166 1.15 1.15 38.05
N TRP A 167 2.23 0.70 38.66
CA TRP A 167 3.26 -0.07 37.96
C TRP A 167 2.78 -1.50 37.78
N GLN A 168 2.23 -1.81 36.62
CA GLN A 168 2.19 -3.17 36.09
C GLN A 168 2.62 -3.10 34.63
N ILE A 169 3.60 -3.94 34.27
CA ILE A 169 3.96 -4.27 32.88
C ILE A 169 3.07 -5.42 32.47
#